data_AF-A0A2W6D7H3-F1
#
_entry.id   AF-A0A2W6D7H3-F1
#
_cell.length_a   1.000
_cell.length_b   1.000
_cell.length_c   1.000
_cell.angle_alpha   90.00
_cell.angle_beta   90.00
_cell.angle_gamma   90.00
#
_symmetry.space_group_name_H-M   'P 1'
#
loop_
_entity.id
_entity.type
_entity.pdbx_description
1 polymer ?
#
loop_
_entity_poly.entity_id
_entity_poly.type
_entity_poly.pdbx_seq_one_letter_code
_entity_poly.pdbx_strand_id
1 'polypeptide(L)'
;MSTDKFSATVDAALLAQVRAHAGPRGLSAFVAVALQHELDRVRLRELLDELAEQLGPPDEGMVAEAVGELTALVHQARTAELPEQQRATTT
;
A
#
# COMPACT_ATOMS: atom_id res chain seq x y z
N MET A 1 -12.19 20.99 3.77
CA MET A 1 -12.68 19.60 3.77
C MET A 1 -13.83 19.48 4.74
N SER A 2 -14.93 18.86 4.33
CA SER A 2 -15.98 18.40 5.25
C SER A 2 -15.63 16.99 5.72
N THR A 3 -16.01 16.63 6.94
CA THR A 3 -15.82 15.29 7.49
C THR A 3 -17.16 14.70 7.90
N ASP A 4 -17.46 13.51 7.40
CA ASP A 4 -18.68 12.78 7.74
C ASP A 4 -18.38 11.60 8.66
N LYS A 5 -19.25 11.38 9.65
CA LYS A 5 -19.13 10.24 10.56
C LYS A 5 -19.80 9.03 9.92
N PHE A 6 -19.02 7.95 9.80
CA PHE A 6 -19.50 6.63 9.40
C PHE A 6 -19.30 5.62 10.53
N SER A 7 -20.13 4.58 10.58
CA SER A 7 -20.00 3.47 11.52
C SER A 7 -20.17 2.16 10.77
N ALA A 8 -19.27 1.21 11.04
CA ALA A 8 -19.31 -0.15 10.52
C ALA A 8 -19.02 -1.14 11.63
N THR A 9 -19.60 -2.34 11.49
CA THR A 9 -19.22 -3.50 12.29
C THR A 9 -17.94 -4.09 11.72
N VAL A 10 -16.96 -4.31 12.59
CA VAL A 10 -15.68 -4.95 12.25
C VAL A 10 -15.36 -6.03 13.26
N ASP A 11 -14.52 -6.98 12.87
CA ASP A 11 -14.02 -7.98 13.79
C ASP A 11 -13.26 -7.34 14.97
N ALA A 12 -13.50 -7.84 16.18
CA ALA A 12 -12.94 -7.27 17.40
C ALA A 12 -11.42 -7.48 17.49
N ALA A 13 -10.92 -8.62 17.01
CA ALA A 13 -9.48 -8.92 17.01
C ALA A 13 -8.74 -8.05 16.00
N LEU A 14 -9.34 -7.81 14.83
CA LEU A 14 -8.82 -6.85 13.85
C LEU A 14 -8.75 -5.43 14.42
N LEU A 15 -9.84 -4.97 15.05
CA LEU A 15 -9.88 -3.63 15.64
C LEU A 15 -8.83 -3.46 16.75
N ALA A 16 -8.56 -4.50 17.54
CA ALA A 16 -7.50 -4.50 18.54
C ALA A 16 -6.11 -4.35 17.91
N GLN A 17 -5.83 -5.08 16.82
CA GLN A 17 -4.56 -4.98 16.09
C GLN A 17 -4.35 -3.57 15.51
N VAL A 18 -5.38 -3.00 14.89
CA VAL A 18 -5.32 -1.64 14.35
C VAL A 18 -5.07 -0.62 15.46
N ARG A 19 -5.74 -0.75 16.61
CA ARG A 19 -5.51 0.14 17.75
C ARG A 19 -4.11 0.02 18.32
N ALA A 20 -3.55 -1.19 18.39
CA ALA A 20 -2.18 -1.41 18.83
C ALA A 20 -1.17 -0.75 17.88
N HIS A 21 -1.43 -0.78 16.58
CA HIS A 21 -0.56 -0.17 15.57
C HIS A 21 -0.71 1.36 15.49
N ALA A 22 -1.95 1.87 15.43
CA ALA A 22 -2.24 3.29 15.24
C ALA A 22 -2.12 4.13 16.53
N GLY A 23 -2.09 3.48 17.70
CA GLY A 23 -2.06 4.14 18.99
C GLY A 23 -3.39 4.75 19.43
N PRO A 24 -3.44 5.39 20.62
CA PRO A 24 -4.67 5.73 21.33
C PRO A 24 -5.60 6.71 20.60
N ARG A 25 -5.07 7.54 19.70
CA ARG A 25 -5.82 8.58 18.97
C ARG A 25 -5.73 8.43 17.45
N GLY A 26 -5.02 7.41 16.96
CA GLY A 26 -4.72 7.26 15.53
C GLY A 26 -5.72 6.45 14.74
N LEU A 27 -6.73 5.83 15.38
CA LEU A 27 -7.65 4.91 14.70
C LEU A 27 -8.38 5.57 13.52
N SER A 28 -8.95 6.76 13.70
CA SER A 28 -9.68 7.44 12.62
C SER A 28 -8.78 7.84 11.45
N ALA A 29 -7.56 8.32 11.74
CA ALA A 29 -6.59 8.66 10.71
C ALA A 29 -6.10 7.41 9.96
N PHE A 30 -5.82 6.33 10.68
CA PHE A 30 -5.45 5.05 10.10
C PHE A 30 -6.54 4.53 9.15
N VAL A 31 -7.80 4.54 9.60
CA VAL A 31 -8.93 4.08 8.78
C VAL A 31 -9.12 4.97 7.55
N ALA A 32 -9.01 6.30 7.69
CA ALA A 32 -9.11 7.21 6.56
C ALA A 32 -8.02 6.94 5.49
N VAL A 33 -6.77 6.75 5.91
CA VAL A 33 -5.66 6.39 5.02
C VAL A 33 -5.89 5.02 4.38
N ALA A 34 -6.33 4.03 5.16
CA ALA A 34 -6.61 2.69 4.65
C ALA A 34 -7.75 2.70 3.60
N LEU A 35 -8.82 3.47 3.84
CA LEU A 35 -9.91 3.63 2.88
C LEU A 35 -9.43 4.31 1.60
N GLN A 36 -8.56 5.33 1.70
CA GLN A 36 -8.00 5.98 0.53
C GLN A 36 -7.12 5.00 -0.28
N HIS A 37 -6.24 4.25 0.39
CA HIS A 37 -5.43 3.23 -0.27
C HIS A 37 -6.27 2.17 -0.98
N GLU A 38 -7.38 1.76 -0.38
CA GLU A 38 -8.27 0.78 -1.00
C GLU A 38 -9.01 1.36 -2.21
N LEU A 39 -9.48 2.60 -2.14
CA LEU A 39 -10.07 3.28 -3.30
C LEU A 39 -9.07 3.43 -4.45
N ASP A 40 -7.81 3.74 -4.13
CA ASP A 40 -6.77 3.88 -5.16
C ASP A 40 -6.46 2.53 -5.82
N ARG A 41 -6.48 1.43 -5.06
CA ARG A 41 -6.37 0.07 -5.62
C ARG A 41 -7.53 -0.30 -6.53
N VAL A 42 -8.75 0.05 -6.14
CA VAL A 42 -9.95 -0.17 -6.95
C VAL A 42 -9.84 0.59 -8.27
N ARG A 43 -9.50 1.88 -8.24
CA ARG A 43 -9.32 2.69 -9.45
C ARG A 43 -8.21 2.16 -10.36
N LEU A 44 -7.10 1.70 -9.76
CA LEU A 44 -6.02 1.10 -10.52
C LEU A 44 -6.47 -0.19 -11.20
N ARG A 45 -7.28 -1.03 -10.52
CA ARG A 45 -7.85 -2.23 -11.11
C ARG A 45 -8.74 -1.88 -12.31
N GLU A 46 -9.65 -0.93 -12.13
CA GLU A 46 -10.56 -0.47 -13.20
C GLU A 46 -9.77 0.00 -14.43
N LEU A 47 -8.73 0.82 -14.23
CA LEU A 47 -7.86 1.26 -15.31
C LEU A 47 -7.17 0.10 -16.04
N LEU A 48 -6.65 -0.88 -15.30
CA LEU A 48 -6.00 -2.04 -15.90
C LEU A 48 -6.99 -2.90 -16.70
N ASP A 49 -8.22 -3.03 -16.20
CA ASP A 49 -9.28 -3.76 -16.89
C ASP A 49 -9.69 -3.03 -18.19
N GLU A 50 -9.83 -1.70 -18.17
CA GLU A 50 -10.07 -0.87 -19.35
C GLU A 50 -8.95 -1.00 -20.40
N LEU A 51 -7.69 -1.01 -19.96
CA LEU A 51 -6.54 -1.20 -20.85
C LEU A 51 -6.53 -2.59 -21.47
N ALA A 52 -6.85 -3.63 -20.69
CA ALA A 52 -6.92 -4.99 -21.19
C ALA A 52 -8.06 -5.17 -22.21
N GLU A 53 -9.19 -4.47 -22.04
CA GLU A 53 -10.27 -4.46 -23.02
C GLU A 53 -9.84 -3.78 -24.34
N GLN A 54 -9.11 -2.67 -24.27
CA GLN A 54 -8.69 -1.91 -25.44
C GLN A 54 -7.50 -2.53 -26.20
N LEU A 55 -6.54 -3.11 -25.49
CA LEU A 55 -5.26 -3.55 -26.03
C LEU A 55 -5.09 -5.08 -26.04
N GLY A 56 -5.98 -5.80 -25.35
CA GLY A 56 -5.80 -7.21 -25.01
C GLY A 56 -5.03 -7.38 -23.69
N PRO A 57 -5.11 -8.56 -23.05
CA PRO A 57 -4.34 -8.86 -21.86
C PRO A 57 -2.84 -8.90 -22.16
N PRO A 58 -1.97 -8.55 -21.20
CA PRO A 58 -0.53 -8.68 -21.38
C PRO A 58 -0.13 -10.15 -21.55
N ASP A 59 0.85 -10.40 -22.42
CA ASP A 59 1.43 -11.74 -22.54
C ASP A 59 2.40 -12.08 -21.39
N GLU A 60 2.72 -13.36 -21.25
CA GLU A 60 3.56 -13.87 -20.16
C GLU A 60 4.97 -13.27 -20.17
N GLY A 61 5.53 -12.95 -21.34
CA GLY A 61 6.84 -12.34 -21.47
C GLY A 61 6.87 -10.91 -20.92
N MET A 62 5.86 -10.11 -21.29
CA MET A 62 5.68 -8.75 -20.76
C MET A 62 5.51 -8.75 -19.24
N VAL A 63 4.73 -9.68 -18.70
CA VAL A 63 4.52 -9.80 -17.24
C VAL A 63 5.83 -10.19 -16.54
N ALA A 64 6.59 -11.14 -17.10
CA ALA A 64 7.86 -11.57 -16.53
C ALA A 64 8.90 -10.44 -16.49
N GLU A 65 8.98 -9.66 -17.57
CA GLU A 65 9.85 -8.48 -17.65
C GLU A 65 9.49 -7.45 -16.57
N ALA A 66 8.22 -7.05 -16.49
CA ALA A 66 7.74 -6.08 -15.51
C ALA A 66 7.98 -6.52 -14.06
N VAL A 67 7.80 -7.81 -13.75
CA VAL A 67 8.10 -8.38 -12.41
C VAL A 67 9.60 -8.33 -12.12
N GLY A 68 10.45 -8.60 -13.12
CA GLY A 68 11.89 -8.47 -13.00
C GLY A 68 12.32 -7.04 -12.67
N GLU A 69 11.77 -6.06 -13.38
CA GLU A 69 12.03 -4.63 -13.13
C GLU A 69 11.55 -4.21 -11.73
N LEU A 70 10.34 -4.59 -11.33
CA LEU A 70 9.81 -4.29 -9.99
C LEU A 70 10.71 -4.87 -8.90
N THR A 71 11.18 -6.10 -9.08
CA THR A 71 12.09 -6.76 -8.13
C THR A 71 13.39 -5.98 -7.98
N ALA A 72 13.96 -5.50 -9.09
CA ALA A 72 15.16 -4.68 -9.08
C ALA A 72 14.93 -3.34 -8.36
N LEU A 73 13.82 -2.66 -8.63
CA LEU A 73 13.44 -1.40 -7.97
C LEU A 73 13.26 -1.57 -6.46
N VAL A 74 12.56 -2.63 -6.02
CA VAL A 74 12.37 -2.94 -4.60
C VAL A 74 13.70 -3.21 -3.91
N HIS A 75 14.61 -3.95 -4.57
CA HIS A 75 15.95 -4.18 -4.06
C HIS A 75 16.72 -2.86 -3.92
N GLN A 76 16.66 -1.98 -4.92
CA GLN A 76 17.31 -0.67 -4.90
C GLN A 76 16.81 0.21 -3.75
N ALA A 77 15.48 0.31 -3.58
CA ALA A 77 14.87 1.06 -2.50
C ALA A 77 15.36 0.57 -1.13
N ARG A 78 15.37 -0.74 -0.90
CA ARG A 78 15.87 -1.33 0.35
C ARG A 78 17.36 -1.07 0.57
N THR A 79 18.18 -1.10 -0.49
CA THR A 79 19.62 -0.79 -0.37
C THR A 79 19.90 0.69 -0.12
N ALA A 80 19.06 1.59 -0.64
CA ALA A 80 19.19 3.03 -0.43
C ALA A 80 18.83 3.46 1.01
N GLU A 81 17.99 2.69 1.71
CA GLU A 81 17.64 2.91 3.13
C GLU A 81 18.75 2.49 4.12
N LEU A 82 19.78 1.77 3.66
CA LEU A 82 20.83 1.18 4.52
C LEU A 82 22.05 2.05 4.95
N PRO A 83 22.25 3.35 4.59
CA PRO A 83 23.44 4.08 5.02
C PRO A 83 23.29 4.89 6.33
N GLU A 84 22.09 5.13 6.87
CA GLU A 84 21.93 6.01 8.04
C GLU A 84 22.04 5.30 9.40
N GLN A 85 21.65 4.03 9.51
CA GLN A 85 21.60 3.36 10.82
C GLN A 85 22.96 2.85 11.35
N GLN A 86 24.02 2.87 10.54
CA GLN A 86 25.36 2.41 10.95
C GLN A 86 26.28 3.54 11.48
N ARG A 87 25.84 4.80 11.48
CA ARG A 87 26.62 5.93 12.03
C ARG A 87 26.39 6.21 13.52
N ALA A 88 25.37 5.61 14.13
CA ALA A 88 24.96 5.92 15.51
C ALA A 88 25.56 4.99 16.60
N THR A 89 26.36 3.98 16.24
CA THR A 89 26.88 2.96 17.18
C THR A 89 28.38 2.97 17.41
N THR A 90 29.10 4.00 16.94
CA THR A 90 30.52 4.19 17.27
C THR A 90 30.70 5.54 17.95
N THR A 91 30.47 5.62 19.26
CA THR A 91 31.13 6.55 20.21
C THR A 91 30.92 6.01 21.62
#